data_AF-A0A6C1N5K5-F1
#
_entry.id   AF-A0A6C1N5K5-F1
#
_cell.length_a   1.000
_cell.length_b   1.000
_cell.length_c   1.000
_cell.angle_alpha   90.00
_cell.angle_beta   90.00
_cell.angle_gamma   90.00
#
_symmetry.space_group_name_H-M   'P 1'
#
loop_
_entity.id
_entity.type
_entity.pdbx_description
1 polymer ?
#
loop_
_entity_poly.entity_id
_entity_poly.type
_entity_poly.pdbx_seq_one_letter_code
_entity_poly.pdbx_strand_id
1 'polypeptide(L)'
;MLFLPPPLLTLGILLVTTSTSLPAAERVNASKDQGMKEVSLSLDYVCGLPVIEDQPITLDITTSLPRELSKGMNPALEMTAIQAIPRDVQFFMSLFRVAKIEGQARILATLELPYREQPWELELPVPTIALPSSRGAFDILAEGALPPVNLEYTDLGKALIRVGDLLLDLKTLRANGDPVAAPVGEFSAHCRQLPGQDNVLHRFTVTDAPAPNNDPAIHVMPESLDFGSVQSGGYIFKTLTISNTGGTDLGINNFALENARSDFIGFTVAPSSNCSVLAVGESCNVVVAYYPREDQEQSVNLVIDSGDPEKPQVTIPVTGTSVQQLPMEETLTLPEEAQPLPEFEEE
;
A
#
# COMPACT_ATOMS: atom_id res chain seq x y z
N MET A 1 -45.85 10.30 -62.98
CA MET A 1 -44.60 9.92 -63.70
C MET A 1 -44.07 8.63 -63.06
N LEU A 2 -43.35 7.79 -63.81
CA LEU A 2 -42.61 6.65 -63.23
C LEU A 2 -41.32 7.15 -62.57
N PHE A 3 -40.75 6.39 -61.61
CA PHE A 3 -39.45 5.72 -61.74
C PHE A 3 -39.06 4.93 -60.46
N LEU A 4 -38.23 3.88 -60.65
CA LEU A 4 -37.59 2.95 -59.69
C LEU A 4 -36.23 2.54 -60.31
N PRO A 5 -35.26 1.89 -59.60
CA PRO A 5 -35.12 1.67 -58.16
C PRO A 5 -34.04 2.65 -57.59
N PRO A 6 -32.75 2.35 -57.24
CA PRO A 6 -31.95 1.10 -57.06
C PRO A 6 -31.54 0.81 -55.59
N PRO A 7 -31.02 -0.40 -55.26
CA PRO A 7 -30.55 -0.77 -53.90
C PRO A 7 -29.04 -1.10 -53.80
N LEU A 8 -28.51 -1.12 -52.55
CA LEU A 8 -27.33 -1.89 -52.11
C LEU A 8 -27.65 -2.49 -50.71
N LEU A 9 -27.35 -3.76 -50.36
CA LEU A 9 -26.07 -4.47 -50.23
C LEU A 9 -25.17 -3.92 -49.09
N THR A 10 -24.63 -4.71 -48.13
CA THR A 10 -24.90 -6.12 -47.72
C THR A 10 -24.32 -6.41 -46.33
N LEU A 11 -24.67 -7.58 -45.75
CA LEU A 11 -23.97 -8.38 -44.72
C LEU A 11 -22.67 -7.83 -44.08
N GLY A 12 -22.64 -7.81 -42.74
CA GLY A 12 -21.41 -7.64 -41.93
C GLY A 12 -21.60 -8.21 -40.52
N ILE A 13 -21.43 -9.52 -40.35
CA ILE A 13 -21.49 -10.19 -39.03
C ILE A 13 -20.16 -9.96 -38.29
N LEU A 14 -20.20 -9.49 -37.04
CA LEU A 14 -19.08 -9.71 -36.12
C LEU A 14 -19.52 -9.88 -34.66
N LEU A 15 -19.43 -11.14 -34.22
CA LEU A 15 -19.16 -11.63 -32.86
C LEU A 15 -19.58 -10.78 -31.65
N VAL A 16 -20.58 -11.28 -30.92
CA VAL A 16 -20.72 -11.03 -29.48
C VAL A 16 -19.60 -11.76 -28.75
N THR A 17 -18.68 -11.03 -28.12
CA THR A 17 -17.70 -11.59 -27.16
C THR A 17 -18.02 -11.13 -25.75
N THR A 18 -18.74 -11.97 -25.00
CA THR A 18 -18.97 -11.77 -23.56
C THR A 18 -17.70 -12.05 -22.77
N SER A 19 -16.81 -11.05 -22.65
CA SER A 19 -15.70 -11.09 -21.71
C SER A 19 -16.23 -10.92 -20.28
N THR A 20 -16.40 -12.03 -19.57
CA THR A 20 -16.79 -12.03 -18.14
C THR A 20 -15.68 -11.39 -17.32
N SER A 21 -15.93 -10.18 -16.80
CA SER A 21 -15.07 -9.57 -15.80
C SER A 21 -15.16 -10.37 -14.50
N LEU A 22 -14.09 -11.07 -14.14
CA LEU A 22 -13.95 -11.62 -12.78
C LEU A 22 -13.98 -10.45 -11.79
N PRO A 23 -14.74 -10.53 -10.68
CA PRO A 23 -14.52 -9.63 -9.57
C PRO A 23 -13.16 -9.97 -8.95
N ALA A 24 -12.17 -9.10 -9.13
CA ALA A 24 -10.93 -9.16 -8.37
C ALA A 24 -11.28 -8.95 -6.89
N ALA A 25 -11.26 -10.03 -6.11
CA ALA A 25 -11.49 -9.98 -4.67
C ALA A 25 -10.24 -9.45 -3.97
N GLU A 26 -9.96 -8.16 -4.17
CA GLU A 26 -8.82 -7.45 -3.59
C GLU A 26 -9.07 -7.25 -2.09
N ARG A 27 -8.84 -8.32 -1.31
CA ARG A 27 -8.74 -8.25 0.14
C ARG A 27 -7.51 -7.42 0.47
N VAL A 28 -7.74 -6.13 0.72
CA VAL A 28 -6.76 -5.20 1.31
C VAL A 28 -6.11 -5.91 2.50
N ASN A 29 -4.83 -6.24 2.34
CA ASN A 29 -4.08 -6.90 3.39
C ASN A 29 -3.87 -5.89 4.52
N ALA A 30 -4.51 -6.12 5.66
CA ALA A 30 -4.50 -5.20 6.80
C ALA A 30 -3.18 -5.24 7.58
N SER A 31 -2.08 -5.01 6.86
CA SER A 31 -0.98 -4.23 7.42
C SER A 31 -1.58 -2.99 8.07
N LYS A 32 -1.08 -2.61 9.25
CA LYS A 32 -1.61 -1.52 10.06
C LYS A 32 -1.26 -0.19 9.40
N ASP A 33 -2.04 0.19 8.40
CA ASP A 33 -1.94 1.46 7.69
C ASP A 33 -1.84 2.59 8.72
N GLN A 34 -0.86 3.47 8.54
CA GLN A 34 -0.48 4.54 9.47
C GLN A 34 -1.48 5.70 9.45
N GLY A 35 -2.73 5.43 9.04
CA GLY A 35 -3.78 6.41 8.82
C GLY A 35 -3.38 7.49 7.82
N MET A 36 -2.44 7.20 6.91
CA MET A 36 -1.88 8.19 5.99
C MET A 36 -2.97 8.69 5.05
N LYS A 37 -3.03 10.00 4.88
CA LYS A 37 -4.05 10.66 4.09
C LYS A 37 -3.39 11.73 3.23
N GLU A 38 -3.56 11.59 1.92
CA GLU A 38 -3.28 12.67 0.99
C GLU A 38 -4.12 13.91 1.36
N VAL A 39 -3.43 15.04 1.48
CA VAL A 39 -4.01 16.36 1.73
C VAL A 39 -3.41 17.36 0.77
N SER A 40 -4.23 18.35 0.40
CA SER A 40 -3.82 19.45 -0.44
C SER A 40 -4.43 20.76 0.05
N LEU A 41 -3.71 21.85 -0.21
CA LEU A 41 -4.13 23.20 0.11
C LEU A 41 -3.65 24.14 -1.01
N SER A 42 -4.56 24.97 -1.52
CA SER A 42 -4.25 26.02 -2.49
C SER A 42 -4.41 27.37 -1.80
N LEU A 43 -3.42 28.25 -1.92
CA LEU A 43 -3.41 29.58 -1.32
C LEU A 43 -2.88 30.64 -2.27
N ASP A 44 -3.63 31.73 -2.43
CA ASP A 44 -3.18 32.92 -3.14
C ASP A 44 -2.38 33.85 -2.21
N TYR A 45 -1.28 34.37 -2.73
CA TYR A 45 -0.38 35.30 -2.04
C TYR A 45 -0.13 36.55 -2.89
N VAL A 46 0.35 37.61 -2.26
CA VAL A 46 0.99 38.75 -2.91
C VAL A 46 2.46 38.80 -2.49
N CYS A 47 3.36 38.69 -3.46
CA CYS A 47 4.81 38.78 -3.28
C CYS A 47 5.32 40.17 -3.67
N GLY A 48 5.99 40.85 -2.74
CA GLY A 48 6.74 42.07 -3.07
C GLY A 48 8.01 41.70 -3.84
N LEU A 49 8.00 41.82 -5.16
CA LEU A 49 9.11 41.48 -6.04
C LEU A 49 9.94 42.72 -6.43
N PRO A 50 11.28 42.60 -6.62
CA PRO A 50 12.10 43.71 -7.07
C PRO A 50 11.61 44.28 -8.40
N VAL A 51 11.53 45.61 -8.50
CA VAL A 51 11.20 46.40 -9.71
C VAL A 51 9.75 46.27 -10.23
N ILE A 52 9.05 45.17 -9.97
CA ILE A 52 7.64 44.95 -10.40
C ILE A 52 6.62 45.02 -9.25
N GLU A 53 7.06 45.43 -8.06
CA GLU A 53 6.23 45.65 -6.88
C GLU A 53 5.43 44.39 -6.48
N ASP A 54 4.22 44.58 -5.95
CA ASP A 54 3.35 43.52 -5.45
C ASP A 54 2.74 42.69 -6.60
N GLN A 55 3.14 41.43 -6.70
CA GLN A 55 2.66 40.48 -7.72
C GLN A 55 1.86 39.34 -7.08
N PRO A 56 0.66 39.00 -7.59
CA PRO A 56 -0.12 37.87 -7.10
C PRO A 56 0.52 36.54 -7.55
N ILE A 57 0.50 35.52 -6.70
CA ILE A 57 0.86 34.13 -7.05
C ILE A 57 -0.13 33.16 -6.40
N THR A 58 -0.17 31.92 -6.89
CA THR A 58 -0.86 30.81 -6.22
C THR A 58 0.16 29.75 -5.82
N LEU A 59 0.00 29.21 -4.60
CA LEU A 59 0.81 28.14 -4.04
C LEU A 59 -0.09 26.92 -3.77
N ASP A 60 0.13 25.84 -4.50
CA ASP A 60 -0.50 24.54 -4.29
C ASP A 60 0.45 23.63 -3.49
N ILE A 61 0.01 23.18 -2.32
CA ILE A 61 0.76 22.26 -1.46
C ILE A 61 0.09 20.89 -1.52
N THR A 62 0.88 19.82 -1.67
CA THR A 62 0.43 18.42 -1.58
C THR A 62 1.35 17.60 -0.69
N THR A 63 0.78 16.75 0.15
CA THR A 63 1.55 15.87 1.06
C THR A 63 0.67 14.74 1.60
N SER A 64 1.29 13.66 2.07
CA SER A 64 0.61 12.54 2.73
C SER A 64 0.88 12.61 4.23
N LEU A 65 -0.16 12.94 5.02
CA LEU A 65 -0.05 13.16 6.46
C LEU A 65 -0.95 12.19 7.24
N PRO A 66 -0.52 11.70 8.41
CA PRO A 66 -1.32 10.76 9.18
C PRO A 66 -2.54 11.45 9.80
N ARG A 67 -3.66 10.74 9.91
CA ARG A 67 -4.86 11.21 10.64
C ARG A 67 -4.67 11.27 12.15
N GLU A 68 -3.75 10.47 12.67
CA GLU A 68 -3.39 10.40 14.09
C GLU A 68 -1.87 10.36 14.24
N LEU A 69 -1.32 11.16 15.14
CA LEU A 69 0.12 11.20 15.42
C LEU A 69 0.36 10.81 16.87
N SER A 70 0.83 9.59 17.08
CA SER A 70 1.17 9.09 18.40
C SER A 70 2.42 9.76 18.97
N LYS A 71 2.37 10.09 20.25
CA LYS A 71 3.53 10.57 21.02
C LYS A 71 4.77 9.70 20.80
N GLY A 72 5.90 10.33 20.48
CA GLY A 72 7.18 9.65 20.22
C GLY A 72 7.32 9.07 18.80
N MET A 73 6.26 9.07 17.99
CA MET A 73 6.34 8.74 16.57
C MET A 73 6.74 10.00 15.79
N ASN A 74 7.91 9.97 15.16
CA ASN A 74 8.43 11.09 14.36
C ASN A 74 8.77 10.61 12.94
N PRO A 75 7.75 10.38 12.08
CA PRO A 75 7.99 10.05 10.68
C PRO A 75 8.58 11.25 9.95
N ALA A 76 9.54 11.01 9.04
CA ALA A 76 9.85 11.99 8.01
C ALA A 76 8.65 12.02 7.04
N LEU A 77 8.00 13.18 6.90
CA LEU A 77 6.84 13.37 6.04
C LEU A 77 7.23 14.31 4.91
N GLU A 78 7.25 13.77 3.69
CA GLU A 78 7.58 14.49 2.46
C GLU A 78 6.44 15.44 2.09
N MET A 79 6.80 16.62 1.60
CA MET A 79 5.87 17.65 1.17
C MET A 79 6.34 18.25 -0.16
N THR A 80 5.41 18.34 -1.10
CA THR A 80 5.59 18.99 -2.38
C THR A 80 4.86 20.33 -2.37
N ALA A 81 5.53 21.37 -2.86
CA ALA A 81 4.92 22.67 -3.12
C ALA A 81 5.10 23.03 -4.61
N ILE A 82 4.01 23.47 -5.23
CA ILE A 82 3.95 23.90 -6.62
C ILE A 82 3.53 25.38 -6.61
N GLN A 83 4.39 26.24 -7.14
CA GLN A 83 4.13 27.68 -7.24
C GLN A 83 3.83 28.05 -8.69
N ALA A 84 2.59 28.47 -8.96
CA ALA A 84 2.19 28.96 -10.28
C ALA A 84 2.66 30.41 -10.48
N ILE A 85 3.64 30.63 -11.35
CA ILE A 85 4.19 31.96 -11.63
C ILE A 85 3.39 32.65 -12.75
N PRO A 86 2.90 33.89 -12.54
CA PRO A 86 2.16 34.63 -13.54
C PRO A 86 2.96 34.93 -14.80
N ARG A 87 2.21 35.07 -15.90
CA ARG A 87 2.70 35.49 -17.21
C ARG A 87 3.47 36.82 -17.17
N ASP A 88 3.11 37.74 -16.28
CA ASP A 88 3.71 39.07 -16.22
C ASP A 88 5.08 39.05 -15.53
N VAL A 89 5.25 38.21 -14.50
CA VAL A 89 6.55 37.89 -13.90
C VAL A 89 7.45 37.16 -14.92
N GLN A 90 6.89 36.20 -15.68
CA GLN A 90 7.62 35.53 -16.77
C GLN A 90 8.04 36.50 -17.88
N PHE A 91 7.16 37.43 -18.27
CA PHE A 91 7.46 38.48 -19.23
C PHE A 91 8.59 39.39 -18.74
N PHE A 92 8.54 39.82 -17.48
CA PHE A 92 9.59 40.64 -16.88
C PHE A 92 10.95 39.93 -16.87
N MET A 93 11.00 38.66 -16.44
CA MET A 93 12.22 37.84 -16.47
C MET A 93 12.82 37.72 -17.89
N SER A 94 11.99 37.66 -18.93
CA SER A 94 12.45 37.60 -20.32
C SER A 94 13.23 38.86 -20.76
N LEU A 95 12.92 40.04 -20.21
CA LEU A 95 13.61 41.30 -20.52
C LEU A 95 15.07 41.29 -20.05
N PHE A 96 15.34 40.63 -18.92
CA PHE A 96 16.67 40.52 -18.32
C PHE A 96 17.48 39.32 -18.85
N ARG A 97 16.90 38.53 -19.77
CA ARG A 97 17.44 37.27 -20.31
C ARG A 97 17.70 36.21 -19.23
N VAL A 98 16.83 36.13 -18.23
CA VAL A 98 16.77 34.96 -17.35
C VAL A 98 16.40 33.74 -18.21
N ALA A 99 17.07 32.62 -17.98
CA ALA A 99 16.78 31.34 -18.62
C ALA A 99 16.65 30.18 -17.62
N LYS A 100 17.14 30.34 -16.39
CA LYS A 100 16.93 29.39 -15.29
C LYS A 100 16.70 30.12 -13.97
N ILE A 101 16.08 29.44 -13.02
CA ILE A 101 15.89 29.90 -11.64
C ILE A 101 16.22 28.75 -10.68
N GLU A 102 16.79 29.09 -9.53
CA GLU A 102 17.16 28.17 -8.43
C GLU A 102 17.10 28.92 -7.10
N GLY A 103 17.11 28.23 -5.97
CA GLY A 103 17.19 28.88 -4.65
C GLY A 103 16.54 28.09 -3.52
N GLN A 104 15.90 28.80 -2.62
CA GLN A 104 15.19 28.26 -1.46
C GLN A 104 13.81 28.91 -1.32
N ALA A 105 12.79 28.09 -1.12
CA ALA A 105 11.50 28.54 -0.60
C ALA A 105 11.42 28.15 0.89
N ARG A 106 10.96 29.06 1.74
CA ARG A 106 10.67 28.78 3.15
C ARG A 106 9.23 29.12 3.47
N ILE A 107 8.46 28.11 3.84
CA ILE A 107 7.07 28.26 4.26
C ILE A 107 7.07 28.44 5.78
N LEU A 108 6.58 29.59 6.25
CA LEU A 108 6.34 29.81 7.67
C LEU A 108 4.98 29.17 7.99
N ALA A 109 4.96 28.18 8.86
CA ALA A 109 3.76 27.44 9.26
C ALA A 109 3.60 27.45 10.79
N THR A 110 2.40 27.10 11.26
CA THR A 110 2.12 26.90 12.69
C THR A 110 1.45 25.56 12.91
N LEU A 111 2.05 24.74 13.74
CA LEU A 111 1.40 23.58 14.34
C LEU A 111 0.60 24.06 15.57
N GLU A 112 -0.73 24.07 15.47
CA GLU A 112 -1.64 24.31 16.59
C GLU A 112 -1.87 22.99 17.35
N LEU A 113 -1.55 22.98 18.64
CA LEU A 113 -1.77 21.87 19.59
C LEU A 113 -2.74 22.34 20.70
N PRO A 114 -3.41 21.44 21.44
CA PRO A 114 -4.50 21.78 22.36
C PRO A 114 -4.22 22.89 23.40
N TYR A 115 -2.97 23.11 23.80
CA TYR A 115 -2.57 24.16 24.75
C TYR A 115 -1.34 24.99 24.34
N ARG A 116 -0.81 24.80 23.13
CA ARG A 116 0.36 25.54 22.62
C ARG A 116 0.37 25.64 21.10
N GLU A 117 1.04 26.65 20.59
CA GLU A 117 1.38 26.77 19.18
C GLU A 117 2.88 26.55 19.01
N GLN A 118 3.29 25.82 17.98
CA GLN A 118 4.69 25.65 17.59
C GLN A 118 4.89 26.23 16.19
N PRO A 119 5.67 27.32 16.04
CA PRO A 119 6.05 27.80 14.72
C PRO A 119 7.00 26.81 14.05
N TRP A 120 6.87 26.70 12.74
CA TRP A 120 7.73 25.93 11.86
C TRP A 120 8.20 26.83 10.71
N GLU A 121 9.45 26.63 10.29
CA GLU A 121 9.98 27.16 9.04
C GLU A 121 10.40 25.94 8.21
N LEU A 122 9.64 25.67 7.14
CA LEU A 122 9.82 24.49 6.28
C LEU A 122 10.74 24.91 5.15
N GLU A 123 11.93 24.31 5.06
CA GLU A 123 12.87 24.58 3.97
C GLU A 123 12.59 23.67 2.76
N LEU A 124 12.33 24.27 1.60
CA LEU A 124 12.14 23.58 0.33
C LEU A 124 13.17 24.09 -0.69
N PRO A 125 14.24 23.33 -0.98
CA PRO A 125 15.16 23.65 -2.06
C PRO A 125 14.43 23.74 -3.41
N VAL A 126 14.63 24.86 -4.10
CA VAL A 126 14.18 25.07 -5.48
C VAL A 126 15.32 24.65 -6.41
N PRO A 127 15.22 23.50 -7.10
CA PRO A 127 16.27 23.03 -8.02
C PRO A 127 16.41 23.96 -9.22
N THR A 128 17.50 23.82 -9.99
CA THR A 128 17.78 24.66 -11.16
C THR A 128 16.81 24.38 -12.33
N ILE A 129 15.65 25.03 -12.30
CA ILE A 129 14.56 24.91 -13.28
C ILE A 129 14.85 25.82 -14.48
N ALA A 130 14.69 25.29 -15.69
CA ALA A 130 14.79 26.07 -16.93
C ALA A 130 13.45 26.76 -17.24
N LEU A 131 13.47 28.06 -17.52
CA LEU A 131 12.26 28.83 -17.85
C LEU A 131 11.74 28.45 -19.26
N PRO A 132 10.43 28.26 -19.45
CA PRO A 132 9.87 27.90 -20.74
C PRO A 132 9.93 29.07 -21.75
N SER A 133 10.34 28.78 -22.98
CA SER A 133 10.51 29.75 -24.07
C SER A 133 9.19 30.38 -24.58
N SER A 134 8.05 29.76 -24.26
CA SER A 134 6.71 30.19 -24.63
C SER A 134 6.10 31.12 -23.58
N ARG A 135 5.45 32.22 -23.99
CA ARG A 135 4.79 33.15 -23.05
C ARG A 135 3.54 32.55 -22.42
N GLY A 136 3.57 32.31 -21.11
CA GLY A 136 2.47 31.74 -20.33
C GLY A 136 2.74 31.81 -18.82
N ALA A 137 1.81 31.31 -18.01
CA ALA A 137 2.15 30.89 -16.65
C ALA A 137 3.02 29.62 -16.71
N PHE A 138 3.80 29.37 -15.66
CA PHE A 138 4.57 28.14 -15.50
C PHE A 138 4.79 27.85 -14.02
N ASP A 139 5.07 26.60 -13.71
CA ASP A 139 5.12 26.13 -12.32
C ASP A 139 6.57 25.95 -11.85
N ILE A 140 6.85 26.35 -10.61
CA ILE A 140 8.05 25.95 -9.87
C ILE A 140 7.67 24.81 -8.92
N LEU A 141 8.36 23.69 -9.06
CA LEU A 141 8.31 22.57 -8.13
C LEU A 141 9.38 22.76 -7.05
N ALA A 142 9.00 22.62 -5.79
CA ALA A 142 9.91 22.53 -4.66
C ALA A 142 9.49 21.37 -3.74
N GLU A 143 10.46 20.65 -3.19
CA GLU A 143 10.24 19.47 -2.36
C GLU A 143 10.96 19.66 -1.02
N GLY A 144 10.35 19.21 0.07
CA GLY A 144 10.91 19.30 1.41
C GLY A 144 10.28 18.31 2.38
N ALA A 145 10.55 18.47 3.67
CA ALA A 145 10.00 17.60 4.72
C ALA A 145 9.50 18.41 5.92
N LEU A 146 8.52 17.88 6.64
CA LEU A 146 8.05 18.50 7.89
C LEU A 146 9.12 18.42 9.00
N PRO A 147 9.33 19.51 9.78
CA PRO A 147 10.21 19.50 10.94
C PRO A 147 9.77 18.49 12.02
N PRO A 148 10.72 17.91 12.77
CA PRO A 148 10.40 16.96 13.83
C PRO A 148 9.64 17.61 15.00
N VAL A 149 8.80 16.83 15.68
CA VAL A 149 7.99 17.29 16.81
C VAL A 149 8.26 16.48 18.06
N ASN A 150 8.63 17.15 19.14
CA ASN A 150 8.52 16.58 20.48
C ASN A 150 7.09 16.81 21.00
N LEU A 151 6.36 15.73 21.26
CA LEU A 151 4.97 15.75 21.75
C LEU A 151 4.91 15.43 23.25
N GLU A 152 4.20 16.27 24.00
CA GLU A 152 4.01 16.14 25.44
C GLU A 152 2.63 15.54 25.78
N TYR A 153 2.42 15.12 27.04
CA TYR A 153 1.12 14.61 27.49
C TYR A 153 0.01 15.69 27.52
N THR A 154 0.39 16.96 27.49
CA THR A 154 -0.51 18.10 27.29
C THR A 154 -1.00 18.20 25.86
N ASP A 155 -0.22 17.77 24.87
CA ASP A 155 -0.57 17.93 23.45
C ASP A 155 -1.65 16.95 22.97
N LEU A 156 -2.08 16.00 23.81
CA LEU A 156 -3.09 14.99 23.49
C LEU A 156 -4.44 15.63 23.15
N GLY A 157 -4.97 15.34 21.96
CA GLY A 157 -6.24 15.88 21.48
C GLY A 157 -6.18 16.32 20.02
N LYS A 158 -7.00 17.31 19.66
CA LYS A 158 -7.08 17.81 18.28
C LYS A 158 -5.94 18.77 17.98
N ALA A 159 -5.24 18.53 16.88
CA ALA A 159 -4.19 19.38 16.36
C ALA A 159 -4.46 19.74 14.89
N LEU A 160 -3.85 20.82 14.41
CA LEU A 160 -3.91 21.21 13.00
C LEU A 160 -2.64 21.92 12.55
N ILE A 161 -2.41 21.94 11.24
CA ILE A 161 -1.31 22.67 10.62
C ILE A 161 -1.90 23.85 9.85
N ARG A 162 -1.49 25.08 10.21
CA ARG A 162 -1.70 26.27 9.37
C ARG A 162 -0.47 26.55 8.54
N VAL A 163 -0.71 26.88 7.29
CA VAL A 163 0.29 27.54 6.43
C VAL A 163 0.19 29.05 6.65
N GLY A 164 1.31 29.75 6.70
CA GLY A 164 1.42 31.20 6.87
C GLY A 164 2.12 31.87 5.68
N ASP A 165 2.88 32.93 5.96
CA ASP A 165 3.65 33.66 4.93
C ASP A 165 4.73 32.78 4.28
N LEU A 166 5.03 33.09 3.01
CA LEU A 166 6.04 32.40 2.21
C LEU A 166 7.23 33.35 1.98
N LEU A 167 8.43 32.87 2.24
CA LEU A 167 9.69 33.56 1.93
C LEU A 167 10.36 32.85 0.76
N LEU A 168 10.86 33.61 -0.21
CA LEU A 168 11.57 33.10 -1.38
C LEU A 168 12.94 33.76 -1.45
N ASP A 169 14.02 32.98 -1.39
CA ASP A 169 15.39 33.45 -1.64
C ASP A 169 15.87 32.82 -2.94
N LEU A 170 15.77 33.59 -4.04
CA LEU A 170 15.88 33.08 -5.40
C LEU A 170 17.03 33.72 -6.18
N LYS A 171 17.61 32.91 -7.06
CA LYS A 171 18.71 33.24 -7.95
C LYS A 171 18.33 32.99 -9.39
N THR A 172 18.57 33.98 -10.25
CA THR A 172 18.26 33.91 -11.68
C THR A 172 19.54 33.78 -12.50
N LEU A 173 19.56 32.79 -13.39
CA LEU A 173 20.71 32.48 -14.24
C LEU A 173 20.38 32.68 -15.73
N ARG A 174 21.41 33.01 -16.49
CA ARG A 174 21.40 33.00 -17.96
C ARG A 174 21.53 31.56 -18.49
N ALA A 175 21.32 31.39 -19.80
CA ALA A 175 21.37 30.07 -20.43
C ALA A 175 22.73 29.35 -20.26
N ASN A 176 23.83 30.12 -20.17
CA ASN A 176 25.19 29.61 -19.93
C ASN A 176 25.52 29.35 -18.44
N GLY A 177 24.60 29.66 -17.51
CA GLY A 177 24.80 29.48 -16.07
C GLY A 177 25.34 30.71 -15.33
N ASP A 178 25.71 31.80 -16.01
CA ASP A 178 26.08 33.05 -15.34
C ASP A 178 24.88 33.62 -14.56
N PRO A 179 25.07 34.16 -13.34
CA PRO A 179 24.02 34.92 -12.67
C PRO A 179 23.64 36.17 -13.47
N VAL A 180 22.37 36.56 -13.40
CA VAL A 180 21.92 37.86 -13.90
C VAL A 180 22.40 38.97 -12.95
N ALA A 181 22.46 40.21 -13.42
CA ALA A 181 22.85 41.35 -12.57
C ALA A 181 21.73 41.75 -11.61
N ALA A 182 22.11 42.42 -10.51
CA ALA A 182 21.16 43.09 -9.62
C ALA A 182 20.28 44.11 -10.40
N PRO A 183 19.01 44.32 -10.01
CA PRO A 183 18.36 43.82 -8.79
C PRO A 183 17.66 42.45 -8.94
N VAL A 184 17.74 41.80 -10.12
CA VAL A 184 17.00 40.54 -10.39
C VAL A 184 17.87 39.27 -10.29
N GLY A 185 19.19 39.42 -10.19
CA GLY A 185 20.15 38.32 -10.17
C GLY A 185 20.03 37.38 -8.96
N GLU A 186 20.03 37.95 -7.77
CA GLU A 186 19.78 37.27 -6.50
C GLU A 186 18.86 38.19 -5.69
N PHE A 187 17.73 37.67 -5.21
CA PHE A 187 16.73 38.46 -4.49
C PHE A 187 15.94 37.65 -3.47
N SER A 188 15.51 38.33 -2.41
CA SER A 188 14.53 37.83 -1.45
C SER A 188 13.15 38.42 -1.78
N ALA A 189 12.09 37.61 -1.73
CA ALA A 189 10.71 38.06 -1.86
C ALA A 189 9.89 37.61 -0.64
N HIS A 190 9.12 38.55 -0.08
CA HIS A 190 8.18 38.28 1.01
C HIS A 190 6.78 38.16 0.41
N CYS A 191 6.19 36.98 0.50
CA CYS A 191 4.87 36.66 -0.02
C CYS A 191 3.87 36.54 1.15
N ARG A 192 2.87 37.42 1.18
CA ARG A 192 1.80 37.42 2.19
C ARG A 192 0.52 36.82 1.65
N GLN A 193 -0.20 36.04 2.46
CA GLN A 193 -1.49 35.48 2.05
C GLN A 193 -2.53 36.57 1.75
N LEU A 194 -3.35 36.37 0.73
CA LEU A 194 -4.56 37.17 0.54
C LEU A 194 -5.58 36.89 1.67
N PRO A 195 -6.27 37.92 2.21
CA PRO A 195 -7.14 37.77 3.36
C PRO A 195 -8.45 37.03 3.01
N GLY A 196 -8.92 36.19 3.94
CA GLY A 196 -10.22 35.50 3.86
C GLY A 196 -10.18 34.04 3.40
N GLN A 197 -8.98 33.48 3.17
CA GLN A 197 -8.77 32.07 2.85
C GLN A 197 -8.75 31.21 4.14
N ASP A 198 -9.13 29.92 4.07
CA ASP A 198 -8.80 28.96 5.14
C ASP A 198 -7.41 28.38 4.87
N ASN A 199 -6.48 28.62 5.78
CA ASN A 199 -5.08 28.25 5.63
C ASN A 199 -4.70 26.94 6.37
N VAL A 200 -5.70 26.16 6.81
CA VAL A 200 -5.47 24.86 7.46
C VAL A 200 -5.20 23.76 6.41
N LEU A 201 -3.95 23.32 6.33
CA LEU A 201 -3.51 22.23 5.45
C LEU A 201 -4.07 20.88 5.90
N HIS A 202 -4.09 20.62 7.21
CA HIS A 202 -4.51 19.34 7.77
C HIS A 202 -5.02 19.46 9.20
N ARG A 203 -5.88 18.52 9.60
CA ARG A 203 -6.44 18.37 10.95
C ARG A 203 -6.30 16.91 11.36
N PHE A 204 -5.66 16.68 12.50
CA PHE A 204 -5.31 15.35 13.00
C PHE A 204 -5.52 15.25 14.51
N THR A 205 -5.43 14.04 15.06
CA THR A 205 -5.45 13.80 16.50
C THR A 205 -4.04 13.47 16.98
N VAL A 206 -3.50 14.24 17.93
CA VAL A 206 -2.35 13.77 18.71
C VAL A 206 -2.87 12.74 19.70
N THR A 207 -2.43 11.50 19.56
CA THR A 207 -2.73 10.41 20.47
C THR A 207 -1.55 10.17 21.39
N ASP A 208 -1.79 9.51 22.53
CA ASP A 208 -0.64 8.90 23.22
C ASP A 208 -0.06 7.81 22.32
N ALA A 209 1.15 7.34 22.62
CA ALA A 209 1.57 6.07 22.04
C ALA A 209 0.49 5.03 22.38
N PRO A 210 0.06 4.15 21.45
CA PRO A 210 -0.59 2.92 21.88
C PRO A 210 0.37 2.27 22.87
N ALA A 211 -0.10 2.02 24.08
CA ALA A 211 0.75 1.51 25.15
C ALA A 211 1.54 0.30 24.62
N PRO A 212 2.84 0.16 24.94
CA PRO A 212 3.62 -0.97 24.47
C PRO A 212 2.83 -2.24 24.79
N ASN A 213 2.63 -3.10 23.80
CA ASN A 213 1.77 -4.27 23.95
C ASN A 213 2.46 -5.24 24.91
N ASN A 214 2.24 -5.09 26.21
CA ASN A 214 2.92 -5.87 27.24
C ASN A 214 2.36 -7.31 27.35
N ASP A 215 1.43 -7.65 26.46
CA ASP A 215 0.87 -8.98 26.29
C ASP A 215 1.45 -9.64 25.01
N PRO A 216 1.62 -10.97 25.00
CA PRO A 216 1.98 -11.71 23.81
C PRO A 216 0.77 -11.81 22.86
N ALA A 217 0.98 -11.85 21.55
CA ALA A 217 -0.12 -11.98 20.60
C ALA A 217 0.20 -13.00 19.50
N ILE A 218 -0.70 -13.98 19.31
CA ILE A 218 -0.53 -15.04 18.32
C ILE A 218 -1.13 -14.63 16.97
N HIS A 219 -0.35 -14.88 15.93
CA HIS A 219 -0.76 -14.81 14.54
C HIS A 219 -0.30 -16.09 13.81
N VAL A 220 -1.17 -16.65 12.98
CA VAL A 220 -0.99 -17.95 12.31
C VAL A 220 -1.32 -17.80 10.83
N MET A 221 -0.45 -18.30 9.95
CA MET A 221 -0.61 -18.17 8.50
C MET A 221 -0.15 -19.46 7.78
N PRO A 222 -0.96 -20.07 6.89
CA PRO A 222 -2.33 -19.71 6.54
C PRO A 222 -3.34 -20.01 7.66
N GLU A 223 -4.48 -19.31 7.64
CA GLU A 223 -5.61 -19.54 8.55
C GLU A 223 -6.35 -20.87 8.30
N SER A 224 -6.04 -21.59 7.22
CA SER A 224 -6.60 -22.90 6.89
C SER A 224 -5.63 -23.75 6.04
N LEU A 225 -5.76 -25.07 6.10
CA LEU A 225 -4.91 -26.01 5.36
C LEU A 225 -5.74 -27.02 4.56
N ASP A 226 -6.07 -26.68 3.32
CA ASP A 226 -6.60 -27.66 2.36
C ASP A 226 -5.46 -28.41 1.66
N PHE A 227 -5.43 -29.72 1.78
CA PHE A 227 -4.50 -30.61 1.08
C PHE A 227 -5.00 -31.07 -0.30
N GLY A 228 -6.28 -30.85 -0.62
CA GLY A 228 -6.89 -31.27 -1.87
C GLY A 228 -6.94 -32.80 -2.06
N SER A 229 -7.01 -33.24 -3.31
CA SER A 229 -7.04 -34.66 -3.68
C SER A 229 -5.66 -35.30 -3.63
N VAL A 230 -5.50 -36.33 -2.81
CA VAL A 230 -4.24 -37.08 -2.61
C VAL A 230 -4.52 -38.57 -2.79
N GLN A 231 -3.62 -39.27 -3.47
CA GLN A 231 -3.78 -40.70 -3.74
C GLN A 231 -3.77 -41.53 -2.44
N SER A 232 -4.69 -42.49 -2.30
CA SER A 232 -4.70 -43.42 -1.17
C SER A 232 -3.36 -44.15 -1.00
N GLY A 233 -2.82 -44.17 0.22
CA GLY A 233 -1.48 -44.67 0.54
C GLY A 233 -0.32 -43.71 0.22
N GLY A 234 -0.61 -42.59 -0.45
CA GLY A 234 0.34 -41.49 -0.68
C GLY A 234 0.52 -40.58 0.54
N TYR A 235 1.29 -39.52 0.37
CA TYR A 235 1.49 -38.50 1.40
C TYR A 235 1.77 -37.12 0.82
N ILE A 236 1.47 -36.08 1.60
CA ILE A 236 1.77 -34.68 1.30
C ILE A 236 2.02 -33.91 2.60
N PHE A 237 2.81 -32.84 2.52
CA PHE A 237 3.11 -31.93 3.63
C PHE A 237 2.68 -30.51 3.29
N LYS A 238 2.17 -29.79 4.28
CA LYS A 238 2.00 -28.33 4.24
C LYS A 238 2.53 -27.72 5.54
N THR A 239 3.01 -26.49 5.45
CA THR A 239 3.56 -25.76 6.58
C THR A 239 2.67 -24.58 6.89
N LEU A 240 2.40 -24.37 8.18
CA LEU A 240 1.88 -23.10 8.70
C LEU A 240 2.98 -22.43 9.54
N THR A 241 3.02 -21.11 9.51
CA THR A 241 3.93 -20.29 10.30
C THR A 241 3.15 -19.66 11.45
N ILE A 242 3.70 -19.75 12.66
CA ILE A 242 3.21 -19.07 13.86
C ILE A 242 4.20 -17.97 14.20
N SER A 243 3.71 -16.75 14.42
CA SER A 243 4.52 -15.57 14.73
C SER A 243 3.98 -14.84 15.95
N ASN A 244 4.87 -14.37 16.82
CA ASN A 244 4.49 -13.49 17.92
C ASN A 244 4.45 -12.02 17.46
N THR A 245 3.26 -11.45 17.40
CA THR A 245 3.00 -10.04 17.07
C THR A 245 2.70 -9.18 18.30
N GLY A 246 2.91 -9.73 19.51
CA GLY A 246 2.84 -9.00 20.78
C GLY A 246 4.14 -8.27 21.12
N GLY A 247 4.24 -7.73 22.32
CA GLY A 247 5.44 -7.06 22.85
C GLY A 247 6.09 -7.77 24.05
N THR A 248 5.61 -8.96 24.41
CA THR A 248 6.29 -9.92 25.31
C THR A 248 6.30 -11.32 24.71
N ASP A 249 7.12 -12.22 25.27
CA ASP A 249 7.30 -13.59 24.79
C ASP A 249 6.00 -14.41 24.81
N LEU A 250 5.65 -15.01 23.67
CA LEU A 250 4.48 -15.87 23.48
C LEU A 250 4.84 -17.33 23.72
N GLY A 251 4.35 -17.90 24.82
CA GLY A 251 4.37 -19.35 25.02
C GLY A 251 3.32 -20.04 24.15
N ILE A 252 3.69 -21.14 23.48
CA ILE A 252 2.74 -22.07 22.85
C ILE A 252 2.64 -23.30 23.74
N ASN A 253 1.44 -23.58 24.23
CA ASN A 253 1.20 -24.56 25.29
C ASN A 253 0.90 -25.96 24.76
N ASN A 254 0.19 -26.05 23.63
CA ASN A 254 -0.36 -27.32 23.12
C ASN A 254 -0.69 -27.25 21.62
N PHE A 255 -0.69 -28.41 20.97
CA PHE A 255 -1.14 -28.64 19.60
C PHE A 255 -2.03 -29.90 19.57
N ALA A 256 -3.32 -29.74 19.25
CA ALA A 256 -4.29 -30.83 19.20
C ALA A 256 -4.98 -30.94 17.84
N LEU A 257 -5.39 -32.16 17.46
CA LEU A 257 -6.28 -32.41 16.33
C LEU A 257 -7.67 -32.81 16.85
N GLU A 258 -8.63 -31.91 16.70
CA GLU A 258 -10.04 -32.12 17.07
C GLU A 258 -10.90 -32.53 15.87
N ASN A 259 -12.11 -33.05 16.15
CA ASN A 259 -13.08 -33.58 15.20
C ASN A 259 -12.60 -34.77 14.34
N ALA A 260 -11.38 -35.25 14.59
CA ALA A 260 -10.82 -36.44 13.98
C ALA A 260 -11.59 -37.71 14.43
N ARG A 261 -12.02 -38.54 13.48
CA ARG A 261 -12.71 -39.80 13.78
C ARG A 261 -11.72 -40.77 14.42
N SER A 262 -12.09 -41.39 15.53
CA SER A 262 -11.17 -42.13 16.41
C SER A 262 -10.67 -43.46 15.83
N ASP A 263 -11.31 -43.94 14.77
CA ASP A 263 -10.90 -45.06 13.92
C ASP A 263 -9.88 -44.65 12.85
N PHE A 264 -9.97 -43.42 12.31
CA PHE A 264 -9.22 -43.03 11.13
C PHE A 264 -8.81 -41.54 11.08
N ILE A 265 -7.58 -41.26 11.54
CA ILE A 265 -6.94 -39.94 11.44
C ILE A 265 -5.83 -40.00 10.39
N GLY A 266 -6.03 -39.33 9.25
CA GLY A 266 -5.02 -39.21 8.18
C GLY A 266 -3.98 -38.13 8.44
N PHE A 267 -4.19 -37.24 9.41
CA PHE A 267 -3.35 -36.07 9.66
C PHE A 267 -2.38 -36.27 10.84
N THR A 268 -1.17 -35.72 10.72
CA THR A 268 -0.24 -35.56 11.85
C THR A 268 0.36 -34.15 11.88
N VAL A 269 0.80 -33.70 13.05
CA VAL A 269 1.30 -32.33 13.30
C VAL A 269 2.69 -32.42 13.93
N ALA A 270 3.64 -31.67 13.38
CA ALA A 270 5.03 -31.63 13.80
C ALA A 270 5.53 -30.17 13.91
N PRO A 271 5.44 -29.55 15.10
CA PRO A 271 6.04 -28.24 15.37
C PRO A 271 7.58 -28.28 15.28
N SER A 272 8.20 -27.19 14.81
CA SER A 272 9.66 -27.03 14.89
C SER A 272 10.12 -26.84 16.34
N SER A 273 11.38 -27.18 16.62
CA SER A 273 11.94 -27.21 17.99
C SER A 273 11.96 -25.86 18.71
N ASN A 274 11.76 -24.74 18.00
CA ASN A 274 11.64 -23.40 18.57
C ASN A 274 10.19 -22.96 18.85
N CYS A 275 9.17 -23.78 18.57
CA CYS A 275 7.77 -23.37 18.74
C CYS A 275 7.31 -23.16 20.20
N SER A 276 8.04 -23.63 21.21
CA SER A 276 7.56 -23.60 22.60
C SER A 276 7.43 -22.18 23.18
N VAL A 277 8.34 -21.27 22.82
CA VAL A 277 8.31 -19.85 23.21
C VAL A 277 8.84 -19.02 22.06
N LEU A 278 8.06 -18.03 21.60
CA LEU A 278 8.43 -17.09 20.56
C LEU A 278 8.66 -15.71 21.18
N ALA A 279 9.88 -15.20 21.10
CA ALA A 279 10.18 -13.81 21.48
C ALA A 279 9.45 -12.81 20.57
N VAL A 280 9.48 -11.53 20.92
CA VAL A 280 8.83 -10.45 20.13
C VAL A 280 9.33 -10.46 18.68
N GLY A 281 8.42 -10.67 17.72
CA GLY A 281 8.73 -10.73 16.29
C GLY A 281 9.31 -12.06 15.80
N GLU A 282 9.57 -13.03 16.69
CA GLU A 282 10.02 -14.37 16.30
C GLU A 282 8.89 -15.23 15.72
N SER A 283 9.29 -16.27 14.97
CA SER A 283 8.36 -17.21 14.35
C SER A 283 8.86 -18.65 14.35
N CYS A 284 7.93 -19.60 14.31
CA CYS A 284 8.21 -21.01 14.09
C CYS A 284 7.34 -21.60 12.99
N ASN A 285 7.74 -22.77 12.50
CA ASN A 285 7.03 -23.49 11.46
C ASN A 285 6.46 -24.78 12.02
N VAL A 286 5.18 -25.03 11.77
CA VAL A 286 4.52 -26.28 12.11
C VAL A 286 4.17 -27.01 10.82
N VAL A 287 4.75 -28.19 10.64
CA VAL A 287 4.46 -29.04 9.48
C VAL A 287 3.25 -29.91 9.81
N VAL A 288 2.23 -29.85 8.96
CA VAL A 288 1.11 -30.79 8.97
C VAL A 288 1.29 -31.74 7.80
N ALA A 289 1.15 -33.04 8.07
CA ALA A 289 1.24 -34.09 7.08
C ALA A 289 -0.12 -34.75 6.89
N TYR A 290 -0.43 -35.17 5.66
CA TYR A 290 -1.64 -35.92 5.32
C TYR A 290 -1.30 -37.25 4.66
N TYR A 291 -1.86 -38.33 5.19
CA TYR A 291 -1.62 -39.74 4.84
C TYR A 291 -2.97 -40.48 4.65
N PRO A 292 -3.69 -40.25 3.53
CA PRO A 292 -4.95 -40.94 3.23
C PRO A 292 -4.76 -42.47 3.08
N ARG A 293 -5.82 -43.24 3.37
CA ARG A 293 -5.88 -44.71 3.11
C ARG A 293 -7.26 -45.21 2.69
N GLU A 294 -8.33 -44.46 2.96
CA GLU A 294 -9.70 -44.78 2.54
C GLU A 294 -10.26 -43.62 1.70
N ASP A 295 -10.99 -43.93 0.64
CA ASP A 295 -11.47 -43.00 -0.39
C ASP A 295 -12.63 -42.12 0.09
N GLN A 296 -12.32 -41.24 1.05
CA GLN A 296 -13.23 -40.28 1.68
C GLN A 296 -12.59 -38.88 1.76
N GLU A 297 -13.42 -37.85 1.82
CA GLU A 297 -13.04 -36.53 2.33
C GLU A 297 -12.83 -36.60 3.85
N GLN A 298 -11.77 -35.97 4.35
CA GLN A 298 -11.47 -35.83 5.77
C GLN A 298 -11.32 -34.36 6.14
N SER A 299 -11.93 -33.97 7.26
CA SER A 299 -11.83 -32.63 7.84
C SER A 299 -11.56 -32.75 9.34
N VAL A 300 -10.58 -31.99 9.84
CA VAL A 300 -10.19 -31.92 11.25
C VAL A 300 -9.83 -30.48 11.61
N ASN A 301 -9.85 -30.16 12.91
CA ASN A 301 -9.42 -28.85 13.41
C ASN A 301 -8.06 -28.99 14.08
N LEU A 302 -7.05 -28.26 13.61
CA LEU A 302 -5.82 -28.06 14.37
C LEU A 302 -6.02 -26.92 15.37
N VAL A 303 -6.08 -27.30 16.65
CA VAL A 303 -6.24 -26.38 17.78
C VAL A 303 -4.87 -26.11 18.40
N ILE A 304 -4.56 -24.83 18.59
CA ILE A 304 -3.29 -24.31 19.11
C ILE A 304 -3.61 -23.49 20.37
N ASP A 305 -3.20 -23.97 21.54
CA ASP A 305 -3.36 -23.24 22.79
C ASP A 305 -2.12 -22.40 23.08
N SER A 306 -2.27 -21.14 23.47
CA SER A 306 -1.17 -20.18 23.60
C SER A 306 -1.29 -19.27 24.84
N GLY A 307 -0.26 -18.48 25.10
CA GLY A 307 -0.24 -17.45 26.15
C GLY A 307 -0.90 -16.13 25.79
N ASP A 308 -1.41 -15.95 24.55
CA ASP A 308 -2.13 -14.74 24.13
C ASP A 308 -3.43 -14.59 24.95
N PRO A 309 -3.66 -13.46 25.66
CA PRO A 309 -4.85 -13.27 26.48
C PRO A 309 -6.11 -12.88 25.68
N GLU A 310 -5.97 -12.36 24.46
CA GLU A 310 -7.09 -12.11 23.53
C GLU A 310 -7.47 -13.37 22.74
N LYS A 311 -6.48 -14.22 22.40
CA LYS A 311 -6.61 -15.47 21.64
C LYS A 311 -5.89 -16.65 22.32
N PRO A 312 -6.33 -17.07 23.53
CA PRO A 312 -5.70 -18.18 24.24
C PRO A 312 -5.79 -19.51 23.50
N GLN A 313 -6.69 -19.61 22.51
CA GLN A 313 -6.83 -20.73 21.61
C GLN A 313 -7.09 -20.25 20.18
N VAL A 314 -6.39 -20.83 19.20
CA VAL A 314 -6.58 -20.60 17.75
C VAL A 314 -6.92 -21.92 17.07
N THR A 315 -7.93 -21.91 16.20
CA THR A 315 -8.44 -23.10 15.51
C THR A 315 -8.28 -22.97 14.00
N ILE A 316 -7.43 -23.81 13.42
CA ILE A 316 -7.12 -23.87 11.98
C ILE A 316 -7.85 -25.08 11.37
N PRO A 317 -8.85 -24.89 10.49
CA PRO A 317 -9.48 -26.00 9.78
C PRO A 317 -8.51 -26.62 8.77
N VAL A 318 -8.47 -27.95 8.75
CA VAL A 318 -7.60 -28.76 7.90
C VAL A 318 -8.46 -29.76 7.11
N THR A 319 -8.34 -29.76 5.77
CA THR A 319 -9.11 -30.62 4.87
C THR A 319 -8.21 -31.41 3.94
N GLY A 320 -8.68 -32.56 3.45
CA GLY A 320 -8.01 -33.35 2.42
C GLY A 320 -8.89 -34.51 1.98
N THR A 321 -8.73 -34.94 0.73
CA THR A 321 -9.57 -35.98 0.13
C THR A 321 -8.71 -37.09 -0.43
N SER A 322 -8.97 -38.34 -0.02
CA SER A 322 -8.37 -39.49 -0.67
C SER A 322 -9.00 -39.73 -2.04
N VAL A 323 -8.18 -40.03 -3.03
CA VAL A 323 -8.62 -40.54 -4.33
C VAL A 323 -7.96 -41.89 -4.64
N GLN A 324 -8.76 -42.80 -5.18
CA GLN A 324 -8.30 -44.14 -5.53
C GLN A 324 -7.29 -44.06 -6.68
N GLN A 325 -6.23 -44.88 -6.63
CA GLN A 325 -5.45 -45.12 -7.83
C GLN A 325 -6.31 -45.95 -8.79
N LEU A 326 -6.81 -45.30 -9.85
CA LEU A 326 -7.32 -46.05 -11.01
C LEU A 326 -6.20 -46.98 -11.50
N PRO A 327 -6.47 -48.28 -11.69
CA PRO A 327 -5.53 -49.16 -12.38
C PRO A 327 -5.21 -48.54 -13.75
N MET A 328 -3.94 -48.36 -14.05
CA MET A 328 -3.53 -48.04 -15.42
C MET A 328 -3.96 -49.24 -16.28
N GLU A 329 -4.81 -49.01 -17.29
CA GLU A 329 -5.26 -50.09 -18.17
C GLU A 329 -4.06 -50.74 -18.85
N GLU A 330 -3.69 -51.93 -18.38
CA GLU A 330 -2.71 -52.78 -19.05
C GLU A 330 -3.35 -53.24 -20.36
N THR A 331 -2.85 -52.72 -21.48
CA THR A 331 -3.42 -52.95 -22.82
C THR A 331 -3.29 -54.43 -23.21
N LEU A 332 -4.27 -55.22 -22.78
CA LEU A 332 -4.25 -56.67 -22.91
C LEU A 332 -4.43 -57.09 -24.37
N THR A 333 -3.32 -57.27 -25.09
CA THR A 333 -3.34 -57.75 -26.47
C THR A 333 -3.81 -59.21 -26.49
N LEU A 334 -5.09 -59.41 -26.80
CA LEU A 334 -5.69 -60.73 -27.00
C LEU A 334 -4.96 -61.48 -28.14
N PRO A 335 -4.58 -62.76 -27.95
CA PRO A 335 -4.06 -63.58 -29.04
C PRO A 335 -5.17 -63.95 -30.03
N GLU A 336 -4.81 -64.13 -31.29
CA GLU A 336 -5.76 -64.38 -32.39
C GLU A 336 -6.41 -65.79 -32.31
N GLU A 337 -7.57 -65.91 -32.92
CA GLU A 337 -8.60 -66.92 -32.61
C GLU A 337 -8.28 -68.34 -33.11
N ALA A 338 -8.55 -69.35 -32.27
CA ALA A 338 -8.39 -70.76 -32.64
C ALA A 338 -9.61 -71.25 -33.46
N GLN A 339 -9.37 -71.65 -34.71
CA GLN A 339 -10.41 -72.18 -35.60
C GLN A 339 -10.90 -73.59 -35.20
N PRO A 340 -12.13 -73.98 -35.57
CA PRO A 340 -12.94 -74.92 -34.78
C PRO A 340 -12.63 -76.43 -34.97
N LEU A 341 -13.21 -77.21 -34.05
CA LEU A 341 -13.12 -78.67 -33.97
C LEU A 341 -13.80 -79.41 -35.16
N PRO A 342 -13.34 -80.63 -35.51
CA PRO A 342 -13.97 -81.46 -36.54
C PRO A 342 -15.23 -82.18 -36.04
N GLU A 343 -16.12 -82.53 -36.97
CA GLU A 343 -17.40 -83.20 -36.72
C GLU A 343 -17.41 -84.60 -37.38
N PHE A 344 -17.78 -85.63 -36.60
CA PHE A 344 -17.84 -87.06 -36.93
C PHE A 344 -18.76 -87.74 -35.88
N GLU A 345 -19.63 -88.71 -36.15
CA GLU A 345 -20.25 -89.21 -37.40
C GLU A 345 -21.54 -90.00 -37.02
N GLU A 346 -22.34 -90.39 -38.02
CA GLU A 346 -23.50 -91.33 -38.07
C GLU A 346 -24.08 -92.02 -36.80
N GLU A 347 -25.40 -91.87 -36.55
CA GLU A 347 -26.45 -92.87 -36.92
C GLU A 347 -27.87 -92.24 -36.97
#